data_AF-A0AB37QKI9-F1
#
_entry.id   AF-A0AB37QKI9-F1
#
_cell.length_a   1.000
_cell.length_b   1.000
_cell.length_c   1.000
_cell.angle_alpha   90.00
_cell.angle_beta   90.00
_cell.angle_gamma   90.00
#
_symmetry.space_group_name_H-M   'P 1'
#
loop_
_entity.id
_entity.type
_entity.pdbx_description
1 polymer ?
#
loop_
_entity_poly.entity_id
_entity_poly.type
_entity_poly.pdbx_seq_one_letter_code
_entity_poly.pdbx_strand_id
1 'polypeptide(L)'
;MDLPWYAQIGNTSPQAIGASNVAAAMILWTDRVGQGRDWDHKPKIHAKFGRYRHRQGKYDYYDIWSNIHYGYVGMAGGLSESALLDGAGIEQLVSDQLRRWREQIFEAKEDQRLKGPHATEGVEGMRAWDDVPDRISISIGVKLFHENPNEVVTARMIMDEVLAITPSTWGDGVSVHICETY
;
A
#
# COMPACT_ATOMS: atom_id res chain seq x y z
N MET A 1 -38.45 -26.77 -17.58
CA MET A 1 -38.03 -28.16 -17.41
C MET A 1 -36.70 -28.12 -16.69
N ASP A 2 -36.64 -28.65 -15.47
CA ASP A 2 -35.42 -28.65 -14.67
C ASP A 2 -34.43 -29.71 -15.18
N LEU A 3 -33.14 -29.39 -15.11
CA LEU A 3 -32.06 -30.29 -15.54
C LEU A 3 -31.98 -31.51 -14.61
N PRO A 4 -31.70 -32.72 -15.15
CA PRO A 4 -31.55 -33.95 -14.35
C PRO A 4 -30.50 -33.83 -13.23
N TRP A 5 -30.70 -34.54 -12.12
CA TRP A 5 -29.87 -34.43 -10.90
C TRP A 5 -28.36 -34.64 -11.12
N TYR A 6 -27.98 -35.52 -12.05
CA TYR A 6 -26.58 -35.79 -12.37
C TYR A 6 -25.93 -34.65 -13.20
N ALA A 7 -26.73 -33.82 -13.86
CA ALA A 7 -26.28 -32.60 -14.53
C ALA A 7 -26.19 -31.39 -13.57
N GLN A 8 -26.55 -31.57 -12.29
CA GLN A 8 -26.37 -30.58 -11.23
C GLN A 8 -25.09 -30.83 -10.40
N ILE A 9 -24.48 -32.00 -10.54
CA ILE A 9 -23.21 -32.33 -9.89
C ILE A 9 -22.08 -31.65 -10.68
N GLY A 10 -21.57 -30.55 -10.14
CA GLY A 10 -20.59 -29.68 -10.81
C GLY A 10 -21.15 -28.33 -11.26
N ASN A 11 -22.43 -28.03 -11.02
CA ASN A 11 -22.98 -26.68 -11.19
C ASN A 11 -22.43 -25.76 -10.08
N THR A 12 -21.17 -25.35 -10.21
CA THR A 12 -20.73 -24.12 -9.57
C THR A 12 -21.52 -23.00 -10.22
N SER A 13 -22.41 -22.37 -9.46
CA SER A 13 -23.15 -21.22 -9.96
C SER A 13 -22.15 -20.16 -10.47
N PRO A 14 -22.52 -19.29 -11.43
CA PRO A 14 -21.65 -18.18 -11.84
C PRO A 14 -21.11 -17.38 -10.65
N GLN A 15 -21.89 -17.27 -9.58
CA GLN A 15 -21.49 -16.65 -8.31
C GLN A 15 -20.39 -17.44 -7.60
N ALA A 16 -20.47 -18.77 -7.52
CA ALA A 16 -19.44 -19.61 -6.91
C ALA A 16 -18.12 -19.58 -7.70
N ILE A 17 -18.19 -19.62 -9.04
CA ILE A 17 -17.02 -19.46 -9.92
C ILE A 17 -16.41 -18.07 -9.72
N GLY A 18 -17.24 -17.03 -9.73
CA GLY A 18 -16.81 -15.65 -9.48
C GLY A 18 -16.11 -15.50 -8.13
N ALA A 19 -16.68 -16.04 -7.06
CA ALA A 19 -16.09 -16.00 -5.72
C ALA A 19 -14.72 -16.72 -5.66
N SER A 20 -14.59 -17.88 -6.31
CA SER A 20 -13.32 -18.61 -6.37
C SER A 20 -12.25 -17.83 -7.15
N ASN A 21 -12.62 -17.18 -8.25
CA ASN A 21 -11.69 -16.36 -9.03
C ASN A 21 -11.23 -15.13 -8.25
N VAL A 22 -12.15 -14.48 -7.52
CA VAL A 22 -11.81 -13.36 -6.62
C VAL A 22 -10.83 -13.82 -5.54
N ALA A 23 -11.08 -14.98 -4.90
CA ALA A 23 -10.18 -15.52 -3.89
C ALA A 23 -8.78 -15.79 -4.47
N ALA A 24 -8.69 -16.41 -5.65
CA ALA A 24 -7.42 -16.65 -6.33
C ALA A 24 -6.69 -15.34 -6.69
N ALA A 25 -7.41 -14.35 -7.21
CA ALA A 25 -6.85 -13.03 -7.52
C ALA A 25 -6.32 -12.32 -6.26
N MET A 26 -7.04 -12.39 -5.14
CA MET A 26 -6.60 -11.80 -3.87
C MET A 26 -5.37 -12.52 -3.29
N ILE A 27 -5.22 -13.83 -3.49
CA ILE A 27 -3.99 -14.56 -3.11
C ILE A 27 -2.80 -14.07 -3.94
N LEU A 28 -2.97 -13.95 -5.26
CA LEU A 28 -1.93 -13.42 -6.13
C LEU A 28 -1.58 -11.98 -5.76
N TRP A 29 -2.59 -11.15 -5.48
CA TRP A 29 -2.41 -9.77 -5.06
C TRP A 29 -1.60 -9.68 -3.75
N THR A 30 -2.01 -10.43 -2.72
CA THR A 30 -1.35 -10.41 -1.40
C THR A 30 0.09 -10.91 -1.44
N ASP A 31 0.40 -11.90 -2.29
CA ASP A 31 1.78 -12.36 -2.50
C ASP A 31 2.68 -11.30 -3.15
N ARG A 32 2.12 -10.38 -3.94
CA ARG A 32 2.87 -9.28 -4.57
C ARG A 32 3.09 -8.09 -3.65
N VAL A 33 2.05 -7.68 -2.93
CA VAL A 33 2.04 -6.39 -2.18
C VAL A 33 2.61 -6.48 -0.77
N GLY A 34 2.79 -7.69 -0.21
CA GLY A 34 3.23 -7.85 1.18
C GLY A 34 4.64 -7.29 1.46
N GLN A 35 4.95 -7.07 2.74
CA GLN A 35 6.28 -6.64 3.19
C GLN A 35 7.39 -7.60 2.70
N GLY A 36 8.47 -7.05 2.15
CA GLY A 36 9.59 -7.82 1.59
C GLY A 36 9.25 -8.61 0.32
N ARG A 37 8.07 -8.42 -0.27
CA ARG A 37 7.67 -9.03 -1.54
C ARG A 37 8.11 -8.19 -2.73
N ASP A 38 7.83 -8.67 -3.93
CA ASP A 38 8.37 -8.07 -5.15
C ASP A 38 7.91 -6.62 -5.36
N TRP A 39 6.72 -6.23 -4.86
CA TRP A 39 6.26 -4.84 -4.96
C TRP A 39 6.62 -3.98 -3.75
N ASP A 40 7.34 -4.53 -2.78
CA ASP A 40 8.05 -3.73 -1.78
C ASP A 40 9.32 -3.14 -2.42
N HIS A 41 9.28 -1.86 -2.72
CA HIS A 41 10.39 -1.17 -3.38
C HIS A 41 11.50 -0.76 -2.41
N LYS A 42 11.27 -0.80 -1.09
CA LYS A 42 12.26 -0.34 -0.09
C LYS A 42 13.61 -1.07 -0.23
N PRO A 43 13.66 -2.42 -0.33
CA PRO A 43 14.93 -3.12 -0.54
C PRO A 43 15.62 -2.76 -1.86
N LYS A 44 14.84 -2.54 -2.93
CA LYS A 44 15.35 -2.19 -4.27
C LYS A 44 15.98 -0.80 -4.27
N ILE A 45 15.36 0.17 -3.58
CA ILE A 45 15.87 1.53 -3.38
C ILE A 45 17.16 1.47 -2.54
N HIS A 46 17.15 0.73 -1.44
CA HIS A 46 18.32 0.56 -0.59
C HIS A 46 19.50 -0.05 -1.36
N ALA A 47 19.27 -1.12 -2.13
CA ALA A 47 20.30 -1.74 -2.95
C ALA A 47 20.91 -0.78 -3.99
N LYS A 48 20.11 0.14 -4.53
CA LYS A 48 20.56 1.09 -5.56
C LYS A 48 21.22 2.35 -5.01
N PHE A 49 20.77 2.85 -3.86
CA PHE A 49 21.16 4.16 -3.34
C PHE A 49 21.84 4.12 -1.97
N GLY A 50 21.98 2.94 -1.36
CA GLY A 50 22.55 2.78 -0.01
C GLY A 50 21.68 3.29 1.12
N ARG A 51 20.41 3.64 0.83
CA ARG A 51 19.44 4.17 1.81
C ARG A 51 18.02 3.80 1.40
N TYR A 52 17.12 3.65 2.37
CA TYR A 52 15.70 3.37 2.10
C TYR A 52 14.91 4.57 1.59
N ARG A 53 15.47 5.79 1.73
CA ARG A 53 14.82 7.02 1.30
C ARG A 53 15.31 7.48 -0.07
N HIS A 54 14.39 7.92 -0.92
CA HIS A 54 14.73 8.50 -2.23
C HIS A 54 14.79 10.03 -2.14
N ARG A 55 15.92 10.62 -2.56
CA ARG A 55 16.13 12.07 -2.50
C ARG A 55 15.56 12.75 -3.73
N GLN A 56 14.73 13.76 -3.51
CA GLN A 56 14.32 14.72 -4.54
C GLN A 56 14.53 16.15 -4.03
N GLY A 57 15.46 16.86 -4.67
CA GLY A 57 15.83 18.22 -4.25
C GLY A 57 16.38 18.27 -2.82
N LYS A 58 15.66 18.97 -1.94
CA LYS A 58 16.00 19.16 -0.51
C LYS A 58 15.35 18.12 0.41
N TYR A 59 14.58 17.19 -0.12
CA TYR A 59 13.76 16.28 0.65
C TYR A 59 14.07 14.81 0.35
N ASP A 60 13.93 13.97 1.36
CA ASP A 60 14.08 12.52 1.30
C ASP A 60 12.72 11.86 1.58
N TYR A 61 12.21 11.12 0.61
CA TYR A 61 10.91 10.45 0.66
C TYR A 61 11.05 8.99 1.05
N TYR A 62 10.20 8.53 1.96
CA TYR A 62 10.16 7.15 2.46
C TYR A 62 8.83 6.48 2.07
N ASP A 63 8.91 5.23 1.60
CA ASP A 63 7.79 4.33 1.28
C ASP A 63 6.74 4.78 0.24
N ILE A 64 6.85 6.00 -0.31
CA ILE A 64 5.82 6.51 -1.22
C ILE A 64 5.71 5.74 -2.55
N TRP A 65 6.79 5.15 -3.05
CA TRP A 65 6.82 4.55 -4.40
C TRP A 65 6.05 3.24 -4.47
N SER A 66 6.14 2.40 -3.44
CA SER A 66 5.37 1.16 -3.33
C SER A 66 3.88 1.47 -3.28
N ASN A 67 3.49 2.49 -2.52
CA ASN A 67 2.10 2.90 -2.33
C ASN A 67 1.50 3.59 -3.58
N ILE A 68 2.28 4.40 -4.30
CA ILE A 68 1.87 4.92 -5.63
C ILE A 68 1.65 3.77 -6.61
N HIS A 69 2.57 2.81 -6.66
CA HIS A 69 2.46 1.63 -7.51
C HIS A 69 1.24 0.77 -7.15
N TYR A 70 1.01 0.54 -5.85
CA TYR A 70 -0.14 -0.17 -5.32
C TYR A 70 -1.46 0.48 -5.76
N GLY A 71 -1.59 1.81 -5.61
CA GLY A 71 -2.77 2.55 -6.04
C GLY A 71 -3.02 2.40 -7.54
N TYR A 72 -2.00 2.61 -8.37
CA TYR A 72 -2.14 2.55 -9.82
C TYR A 72 -2.49 1.14 -10.33
N VAL A 73 -1.69 0.14 -9.95
CA VAL A 73 -1.88 -1.24 -10.43
C VAL A 73 -3.13 -1.87 -9.82
N GLY A 74 -3.53 -1.45 -8.62
CA GLY A 74 -4.78 -1.87 -8.00
C GLY A 74 -6.00 -1.46 -8.82
N MET A 75 -6.03 -0.20 -9.25
CA MET A 75 -7.08 0.30 -10.13
C MET A 75 -7.05 -0.39 -11.49
N ALA A 76 -5.85 -0.60 -12.07
CA ALA A 76 -5.69 -1.34 -13.32
C ALA A 76 -6.13 -2.81 -13.21
N GLY A 77 -5.99 -3.41 -12.03
CA GLY A 77 -6.48 -4.75 -11.69
C GLY A 77 -7.98 -4.83 -11.40
N GLY A 78 -8.70 -3.71 -11.46
CA GLY A 78 -10.15 -3.64 -11.23
C GLY A 78 -10.56 -3.51 -9.76
N LEU A 79 -9.63 -3.24 -8.85
CA LEU A 79 -9.96 -2.89 -7.47
C LEU A 79 -10.50 -1.46 -7.40
N SER A 80 -11.37 -1.19 -6.43
CA SER A 80 -11.82 0.18 -6.16
C SER A 80 -10.82 0.92 -5.28
N GLU A 81 -10.78 2.25 -5.39
CA GLU A 81 -9.99 3.10 -4.49
C GLU A 81 -10.29 2.80 -3.01
N SER A 82 -11.56 2.55 -2.67
CA SER A 82 -11.93 2.17 -1.31
C SER A 82 -11.29 0.86 -0.88
N ALA A 83 -11.34 -0.17 -1.73
CA ALA A 83 -10.73 -1.46 -1.41
C ALA A 83 -9.20 -1.34 -1.24
N LEU A 84 -8.56 -0.46 -2.00
CA LEU A 84 -7.12 -0.19 -1.91
C LEU A 84 -6.78 0.52 -0.60
N LEU A 85 -7.46 1.62 -0.29
CA LEU A 85 -7.22 2.38 0.95
C LEU A 85 -7.55 1.57 2.20
N ASP A 86 -8.66 0.84 2.19
CA ASP A 86 -9.06 0.01 3.33
C ASP A 86 -8.17 -1.23 3.47
N GLY A 87 -7.68 -1.78 2.35
CA GLY A 87 -6.71 -2.87 2.33
C GLY A 87 -5.36 -2.48 2.93
N ALA A 88 -4.83 -1.30 2.58
CA ALA A 88 -3.60 -0.75 3.15
C ALA A 88 -3.73 -0.53 4.67
N GLY A 89 -4.83 0.07 5.12
CA GLY A 89 -5.07 0.28 6.56
C GLY A 89 -5.22 -1.02 7.36
N ILE A 90 -5.75 -2.11 6.78
CA ILE A 90 -5.74 -3.43 7.42
C ILE A 90 -4.31 -3.95 7.57
N GLU A 91 -3.47 -3.83 6.54
CA GLU A 91 -2.09 -4.30 6.58
C GLU A 91 -1.31 -3.57 7.67
N GLN A 92 -1.38 -2.23 7.70
CA GLN A 92 -0.67 -1.42 8.69
C GLN A 92 -1.11 -1.80 10.12
N LEU A 93 -2.42 -1.94 10.34
CA LEU A 93 -2.96 -2.38 11.62
C LEU A 93 -2.42 -3.77 12.04
N VAL A 94 -2.39 -4.74 11.13
CA VAL A 94 -1.90 -6.10 11.42
C VAL A 94 -0.39 -6.07 11.71
N SER A 95 0.38 -5.33 10.92
CA SER A 95 1.83 -5.22 11.05
C SER A 95 2.23 -4.56 12.37
N ASP A 96 1.55 -3.48 12.76
CA ASP A 96 1.76 -2.83 14.06
C ASP A 96 1.41 -3.72 15.24
N GLN A 97 0.31 -4.46 15.15
CA GLN A 97 -0.05 -5.44 16.19
C GLN A 97 1.03 -6.51 16.31
N LEU A 98 1.46 -7.13 15.20
CA LEU A 98 2.49 -8.17 15.21
C LEU A 98 3.82 -7.66 15.76
N ARG A 99 4.24 -6.45 15.38
CA ARG A 99 5.43 -5.80 15.93
C ARG A 99 5.33 -5.63 17.44
N ARG A 100 4.21 -5.10 17.92
CA ARG A 100 3.95 -4.90 19.36
C ARG A 100 3.94 -6.22 20.14
N TRP A 101 3.33 -7.28 19.60
CA TRP A 101 3.35 -8.62 20.21
C TRP A 101 4.77 -9.17 20.31
N ARG A 102 5.60 -9.02 19.25
CA ARG A 102 7.00 -9.44 19.28
C ARG A 102 7.80 -8.67 20.33
N GLU A 103 7.67 -7.34 20.38
CA GLU A 103 8.37 -6.52 21.38
C GLU A 103 7.97 -6.90 22.81
N GLN A 104 6.69 -7.12 23.09
CA GLN A 104 6.24 -7.56 24.44
C GLN A 104 6.77 -8.93 24.86
N ILE A 105 6.95 -9.85 23.91
CA ILE A 105 7.42 -11.21 24.18
C ILE A 105 8.95 -11.28 24.28
N PHE A 106 9.66 -10.53 23.42
CA PHE A 106 11.10 -10.68 23.22
C PHE A 106 11.95 -9.50 23.71
N GLU A 107 11.37 -8.31 23.86
CA GLU A 107 12.06 -7.08 24.26
C GLU A 107 11.48 -6.52 25.56
N ALA A 108 11.97 -7.01 26.70
CA ALA A 108 11.69 -6.40 28.01
C ALA A 108 12.42 -5.06 28.14
N LYS A 109 11.92 -3.99 27.51
CA LYS A 109 12.40 -2.62 27.76
C LYS A 109 11.26 -1.71 28.19
N GLU A 110 11.35 -1.30 29.45
CA GLU A 110 10.39 -0.53 30.24
C GLU A 110 10.08 0.89 29.68
N ASP A 111 10.72 1.33 28.59
CA ASP A 111 10.69 2.72 28.13
C ASP A 111 10.35 2.94 26.64
N GLN A 112 9.86 1.94 25.90
CA GLN A 112 9.31 2.19 24.55
C GLN A 112 7.79 2.29 24.59
N ARG A 113 7.29 3.47 24.97
CA ARG A 113 5.91 3.89 24.64
C ARG A 113 5.84 4.29 23.17
N LEU A 114 5.97 3.33 22.26
CA LEU A 114 5.60 3.56 20.87
C LEU A 114 4.07 3.67 20.80
N LYS A 115 3.62 4.72 20.13
CA LYS A 115 2.20 4.98 19.84
C LYS A 115 1.61 3.71 19.23
N GLY A 116 0.52 3.21 19.81
CA GLY A 116 -0.19 2.06 19.26
C GLY A 116 -0.76 2.40 17.88
N PRO A 117 -1.40 1.44 17.19
CA PRO A 117 -2.15 1.78 16.00
C PRO A 117 -3.15 2.89 16.39
N HIS A 118 -3.15 3.98 15.65
CA HIS A 118 -4.03 5.12 15.88
C HIS A 118 -4.78 5.42 14.59
N ALA A 119 -6.10 5.33 14.65
CA ALA A 119 -6.95 5.82 13.59
C ALA A 119 -6.76 7.34 13.45
N THR A 120 -6.58 7.82 12.22
CA THR A 120 -6.56 9.24 11.90
C THR A 120 -7.96 9.83 12.15
N GLU A 121 -8.05 10.88 12.97
CA GLU A 121 -9.32 11.53 13.27
C GLU A 121 -9.99 12.07 11.98
N GLY A 122 -11.30 11.86 11.85
CA GLY A 122 -12.08 12.33 10.70
C GLY A 122 -11.97 11.47 9.43
N VAL A 123 -11.26 10.34 9.47
CA VAL A 123 -11.19 9.37 8.37
C VAL A 123 -12.04 8.15 8.70
N GLU A 124 -12.99 7.81 7.83
CA GLU A 124 -13.84 6.64 7.99
C GLU A 124 -13.24 5.39 7.34
N GLY A 125 -13.55 4.20 7.87
CA GLY A 125 -13.12 2.92 7.32
C GLY A 125 -11.76 2.43 7.84
N MET A 126 -11.28 1.32 7.26
CA MET A 126 -10.01 0.71 7.70
C MET A 126 -8.80 1.56 7.32
N ARG A 127 -8.91 2.38 6.27
CA ARG A 127 -7.87 3.34 5.87
C ARG A 127 -7.48 4.35 6.96
N ALA A 128 -8.34 4.56 7.97
CA ALA A 128 -8.01 5.45 9.07
C ALA A 128 -6.75 4.99 9.82
N TRP A 129 -6.48 3.68 9.82
CA TRP A 129 -5.34 3.04 10.47
C TRP A 129 -4.07 3.03 9.62
N ASP A 130 -4.15 3.52 8.38
CA ASP A 130 -2.99 3.72 7.51
C ASP A 130 -2.27 5.03 7.84
N ASP A 131 -1.01 5.16 7.45
CA ASP A 131 -0.26 6.40 7.64
C ASP A 131 -0.68 7.46 6.59
N VAL A 132 -0.65 8.74 6.99
CA VAL A 132 -0.94 9.87 6.08
C VAL A 132 -0.15 9.80 4.76
N PRO A 133 1.19 9.61 4.76
CA PRO A 133 1.95 9.49 3.51
C PRO A 133 1.52 8.31 2.63
N ASP A 134 1.06 7.21 3.23
CA ASP A 134 0.67 6.01 2.49
C ASP A 134 -0.66 6.24 1.78
N ARG A 135 -1.66 6.80 2.46
CA ARG A 135 -2.91 7.24 1.83
C ARG A 135 -2.69 8.23 0.71
N ILE A 136 -1.84 9.25 0.93
CA ILE A 136 -1.52 10.24 -0.10
C ILE A 136 -0.91 9.55 -1.32
N SER A 137 0.04 8.65 -1.10
CA SER A 137 0.73 7.91 -2.16
C SER A 137 -0.24 7.03 -2.94
N ILE A 138 -1.13 6.31 -2.27
CA ILE A 138 -2.18 5.49 -2.91
C ILE A 138 -3.08 6.37 -3.77
N SER A 139 -3.53 7.52 -3.25
CA SER A 139 -4.37 8.46 -4.00
C SER A 139 -3.65 9.05 -5.22
N ILE A 140 -2.34 9.29 -5.18
CA ILE A 140 -1.55 9.65 -6.38
C ILE A 140 -1.62 8.53 -7.42
N GLY A 141 -1.42 7.27 -7.01
CA GLY A 141 -1.53 6.12 -7.91
C GLY A 141 -2.90 6.00 -8.57
N VAL A 142 -3.97 6.16 -7.77
CA VAL A 142 -5.37 6.17 -8.24
C VAL A 142 -5.60 7.30 -9.24
N LYS A 143 -5.14 8.51 -8.93
CA LYS A 143 -5.23 9.67 -9.82
C LYS A 143 -4.54 9.42 -11.15
N LEU A 144 -3.30 8.92 -11.12
CA LEU A 144 -2.53 8.60 -12.32
C LEU A 144 -3.26 7.60 -13.22
N PHE A 145 -3.93 6.60 -12.64
CA PHE A 145 -4.74 5.65 -13.39
C PHE A 145 -5.96 6.29 -14.06
N HIS A 146 -6.69 7.14 -13.33
CA HIS A 146 -7.87 7.81 -13.90
C HIS A 146 -7.51 8.77 -15.02
N GLU A 147 -6.39 9.47 -14.91
CA GLU A 147 -5.93 10.42 -15.93
C GLU A 147 -5.28 9.71 -17.12
N ASN A 148 -4.68 8.52 -16.92
CA ASN A 148 -3.86 7.85 -17.93
C ASN A 148 -4.15 6.33 -18.01
N PRO A 149 -5.41 5.89 -18.15
CA PRO A 149 -5.78 4.47 -17.99
C PRO A 149 -5.16 3.54 -19.04
N ASN A 150 -4.79 4.08 -20.21
CA ASN A 150 -4.26 3.32 -21.35
C ASN A 150 -2.85 3.78 -21.77
N GLU A 151 -2.21 4.65 -20.99
CA GLU A 151 -0.91 5.22 -21.33
C GLU A 151 0.18 4.73 -20.39
N VAL A 152 1.44 4.84 -20.85
CA VAL A 152 2.60 4.51 -20.02
C VAL A 152 2.80 5.64 -19.01
N VAL A 153 2.54 5.37 -17.73
CA VAL A 153 2.90 6.29 -16.64
C VAL A 153 4.41 6.49 -16.64
N THR A 154 4.84 7.73 -16.82
CA THR A 154 6.25 8.10 -16.84
C THR A 154 6.73 8.55 -15.46
N ALA A 155 8.04 8.47 -15.22
CA ALA A 155 8.64 9.02 -14.01
C ALA A 155 8.34 10.52 -13.83
N ARG A 156 8.22 11.28 -14.92
CA ARG A 156 7.88 12.71 -14.85
C ARG A 156 6.48 12.91 -14.28
N MET A 157 5.48 12.18 -14.78
CA MET A 157 4.10 12.29 -14.29
C MET A 157 4.00 11.95 -12.80
N ILE A 158 4.69 10.89 -12.37
CA ILE A 158 4.76 10.53 -10.95
C ILE A 158 5.38 11.67 -10.13
N MET A 159 6.51 12.21 -10.60
CA MET A 159 7.20 13.29 -9.88
C MET A 159 6.41 14.59 -9.85
N ASP A 160 5.67 14.91 -10.91
CA ASP A 160 4.82 16.11 -10.98
C ASP A 160 3.73 16.04 -9.89
N GLU A 161 3.09 14.88 -9.71
CA GLU A 161 2.11 14.66 -8.65
C GLU A 161 2.72 14.71 -7.24
N VAL A 162 3.87 14.06 -7.03
CA VAL A 162 4.57 14.07 -5.73
C VAL A 162 5.01 15.48 -5.33
N LEU A 163 5.52 16.26 -6.29
CA LEU A 163 6.03 17.61 -6.05
C LEU A 163 4.94 18.68 -5.96
N ALA A 164 3.73 18.40 -6.45
CA ALA A 164 2.57 19.26 -6.25
C ALA A 164 2.10 19.30 -4.79
N ILE A 165 2.44 18.28 -3.98
CA ILE A 165 2.07 18.19 -2.58
C ILE A 165 3.12 18.85 -1.68
N THR A 166 2.67 19.79 -0.85
CA THR A 166 3.53 20.48 0.11
C THR A 166 4.22 19.49 1.06
N PRO A 167 5.53 19.59 1.30
CA PRO A 167 6.28 18.70 2.19
C PRO A 167 5.64 18.48 3.58
N SER A 168 5.07 19.52 4.19
CA SER A 168 4.39 19.39 5.49
C SER A 168 3.20 18.43 5.49
N THR A 169 2.55 18.23 4.34
CA THR A 169 1.38 17.35 4.20
C THR A 169 1.78 15.88 4.22
N TRP A 170 3.02 15.55 3.87
CA TRP A 170 3.54 14.19 3.87
C TRP A 170 3.80 13.61 5.27
N GLY A 171 3.77 14.44 6.33
CA GLY A 171 4.10 14.01 7.68
C GLY A 171 5.48 13.33 7.75
N ASP A 172 5.54 12.17 8.39
CA ASP A 172 6.79 11.41 8.60
C ASP A 172 7.33 10.73 7.32
N GLY A 173 6.54 10.73 6.24
CA GLY A 173 6.93 10.21 4.93
C GLY A 173 7.98 11.06 4.20
N VAL A 174 8.24 12.29 4.67
CA VAL A 174 9.28 13.16 4.12
C VAL A 174 10.18 13.72 5.22
N SER A 175 11.47 13.82 4.93
CA SER A 175 12.44 14.49 5.81
C SER A 175 13.29 15.47 5.02
N VAL A 176 13.77 16.53 5.67
CA VAL A 176 14.79 17.40 5.07
C VAL A 176 16.07 16.59 4.90
N HIS A 177 16.65 16.62 3.71
CA HIS A 177 17.89 15.93 3.42
C HIS A 177 19.04 16.57 4.20
N ILE A 178 19.79 15.73 4.91
CA ILE A 178 21.03 16.11 5.58
C ILE A 178 22.16 15.39 4.85
N CYS A 179 23.09 16.16 4.26
CA CYS A 179 24.29 15.58 3.69
C CYS A 179 25.14 15.01 4.81
N GLU A 180 25.37 13.70 4.79
CA GLU A 180 26.34 13.07 5.68
C GLU A 180 27.75 13.54 5.26
N THR A 181 28.42 14.27 6.14
CA THR A 181 29.85 14.56 6.03
C THR A 181 30.60 13.35 6.56
N TYR A 182 31.19 12.56 5.65
CA TYR A 182 32.15 11.51 5.99
C TYR A 182 33.56 12.07 6.06
#